data_AF-A0A816ZR94-F1
#
_entry.id   AF-A0A816ZR94-F1
#
_cell.length_a   1.000
_cell.length_b   1.000
_cell.length_c   1.000
_cell.angle_alpha   90.00
_cell.angle_beta   90.00
_cell.angle_gamma   90.00
#
_symmetry.space_group_name_H-M   'P 1'
#
loop_
_entity.id
_entity.type
_entity.pdbx_description
1 polymer ?
#
loop_
_entity_poly.entity_id
_entity_poly.type
_entity_poly.pdbx_seq_one_letter_code
_entity_poly.pdbx_strand_id
1 'polypeptide(L)'
;MCFKYLSPNSSNWLSRPPRNVTLYSNEGALLAALVVECVAKISYGQYLRENIFKSLNIYFRTVAVRLSDFQNTEELVKHYAYAVNESFIQQWNHEIPQFNCNLSTSLHFPLFSFSGYPAGLLRMSTISLSMFLRMFINNGYPLHSSQSIAEMKQVVGGGLIRLYNEGARINSTNLLPS
;
A
#
# COMPACT_ATOMS: atom_id res chain seq x y z
N MET A 1 -9.32 15.64 12.49
CA MET A 1 -10.37 14.61 12.32
C MET A 1 -10.67 14.49 10.83
N CYS A 2 -10.56 13.28 10.25
CA CYS A 2 -10.43 13.06 8.80
C CYS A 2 -11.56 12.21 8.22
N PHE A 3 -12.82 12.57 8.48
CA PHE A 3 -13.97 11.95 7.83
C PHE A 3 -14.91 13.03 7.30
N LYS A 4 -14.58 13.59 6.13
CA LYS A 4 -15.43 14.56 5.40
C LYS A 4 -16.68 13.90 4.80
N TYR A 5 -16.82 12.58 4.94
CA TYR A 5 -17.86 11.74 4.34
C TYR A 5 -19.00 11.35 5.30
N LEU A 6 -18.94 11.77 6.56
CA LEU A 6 -19.97 11.44 7.55
C LEU A 6 -20.98 12.58 7.72
N SER A 7 -21.50 13.13 6.61
CA SER A 7 -22.67 14.01 6.70
C SER A 7 -23.90 13.13 6.96
N PRO A 8 -24.65 13.32 8.06
CA PRO A 8 -25.76 12.44 8.41
C PRO A 8 -26.92 12.40 7.40
N ASN A 9 -26.94 13.34 6.43
CA ASN A 9 -28.10 13.61 5.57
C ASN A 9 -27.87 13.38 4.06
N SER A 10 -26.77 12.76 3.63
CA SER A 10 -26.58 12.40 2.22
C SER A 10 -27.17 11.02 1.93
N SER A 11 -28.23 10.96 1.11
CA SER A 11 -28.96 9.73 0.77
C SER A 11 -28.16 8.70 -0.04
N ASN A 12 -26.95 9.03 -0.50
CA ASN A 12 -26.04 8.11 -1.15
C ASN A 12 -24.59 8.40 -0.73
N TRP A 13 -23.97 7.46 -0.02
CA TRP A 13 -22.57 7.55 0.43
C TRP A 13 -21.58 7.33 -0.72
N LEU A 14 -22.08 6.78 -1.84
CA LEU A 14 -21.34 6.53 -3.08
C LEU A 14 -22.18 7.03 -4.27
N SER A 15 -21.51 7.61 -5.27
CA SER A 15 -22.16 8.04 -6.51
C SER A 15 -22.66 6.87 -7.38
N ARG A 16 -22.28 5.64 -7.04
CA ARG A 16 -22.65 4.40 -7.74
C ARG A 16 -22.99 3.31 -6.72
N PRO A 17 -24.00 2.46 -6.98
CA PRO A 17 -24.32 1.35 -6.10
C PRO A 17 -23.17 0.34 -6.03
N PRO A 18 -22.97 -0.35 -4.89
CA PRO A 18 -22.00 -1.43 -4.78
C PRO A 18 -22.19 -2.49 -5.87
N ARG A 19 -21.11 -3.19 -6.23
CA ARG A 19 -21.05 -4.32 -7.18
C ARG A 19 -21.23 -4.02 -8.68
N ASN A 20 -21.80 -2.88 -9.06
CA ASN A 20 -22.02 -2.57 -10.49
C ASN A 20 -20.76 -2.06 -11.21
N VAL A 21 -19.77 -1.57 -10.47
CA VAL A 21 -18.53 -1.03 -11.01
C VAL A 21 -17.34 -1.37 -10.12
N THR A 22 -16.18 -1.54 -10.73
CA THR A 22 -14.89 -1.61 -10.03
C THR A 22 -14.19 -0.27 -10.17
N LEU A 23 -13.93 0.40 -9.06
CA LEU A 23 -13.24 1.69 -9.01
C LEU A 23 -12.18 1.65 -7.91
N TYR A 24 -11.03 2.26 -8.19
CA TYR A 24 -10.01 2.47 -7.16
C TYR A 24 -10.56 3.36 -6.05
N SER A 25 -10.34 2.97 -4.79
CA SER A 25 -10.81 3.75 -3.64
C SER A 25 -9.82 3.65 -2.49
N ASN A 26 -9.20 4.79 -2.16
CA ASN A 26 -8.41 4.91 -0.94
C ASN A 26 -9.30 4.74 0.28
N GLU A 27 -10.49 5.35 0.28
CA GLU A 27 -11.49 5.25 1.34
C GLU A 27 -11.88 3.79 1.64
N GLY A 28 -12.00 2.95 0.60
CA GLY A 28 -12.24 1.52 0.76
C GLY A 28 -11.12 0.81 1.52
N ALA A 29 -9.85 1.16 1.25
CA ALA A 29 -8.71 0.63 2.01
C ALA A 29 -8.67 1.15 3.46
N LEU A 30 -9.06 2.42 3.70
CA LEU A 30 -9.19 2.97 5.05
C LEU A 30 -10.29 2.24 5.85
N LEU A 31 -11.44 1.98 5.21
CA LEU A 31 -12.53 1.24 5.83
C LEU A 31 -12.13 -0.21 6.14
N ALA A 32 -11.39 -0.88 5.25
CA ALA A 32 -10.88 -2.23 5.50
C ALA A 32 -9.94 -2.27 6.72
N ALA A 33 -9.06 -1.27 6.86
CA ALA A 33 -8.21 -1.15 8.04
C ALA A 33 -9.02 -0.93 9.33
N LEU A 34 -10.05 -0.09 9.28
CA LEU A 34 -10.95 0.12 10.42
C LEU A 34 -11.69 -1.17 10.83
N VAL A 35 -12.15 -1.97 9.85
CA VAL A 35 -12.75 -3.28 10.14
C VAL A 35 -11.76 -4.18 10.89
N VAL A 36 -10.49 -4.22 10.46
CA VAL A 36 -9.44 -4.98 11.17
C VAL A 36 -9.29 -4.49 12.61
N GLU A 37 -9.22 -3.17 12.84
CA GLU A 37 -9.11 -2.61 14.19
C GLU A 37 -10.33 -2.96 15.06
N CYS A 38 -11.54 -2.85 14.51
CA CYS A 38 -12.78 -3.16 15.20
C CYS A 38 -12.89 -4.64 15.59
N VAL A 39 -12.41 -5.55 14.74
CA VAL A 39 -12.45 -7.00 14.99
C VAL A 39 -11.32 -7.43 15.93
N ALA A 40 -10.09 -6.99 15.68
CA ALA A 40 -8.91 -7.41 16.43
C ALA A 40 -8.72 -6.68 17.77
N LYS A 41 -9.44 -5.57 17.99
CA LYS A 41 -9.35 -4.72 19.20
C LYS A 41 -7.95 -4.15 19.47
N ILE A 42 -7.14 -4.00 18.42
CA ILE A 42 -5.81 -3.38 18.43
C ILE A 42 -5.69 -2.43 17.24
N SER A 43 -4.73 -1.51 17.29
CA SER A 43 -4.49 -0.62 16.13
C SER A 43 -4.04 -1.41 14.90
N TYR A 44 -4.34 -0.91 13.70
CA TYR A 44 -4.00 -1.57 12.44
C TYR A 44 -2.49 -1.78 12.31
N GLY A 45 -1.70 -0.78 12.71
CA GLY A 45 -0.23 -0.88 12.73
C GLY A 45 0.27 -1.96 13.69
N GLN A 46 -0.36 -2.12 14.85
CA GLN A 46 -0.04 -3.20 15.78
C GLN A 46 -0.44 -4.56 15.21
N TYR A 47 -1.62 -4.66 14.59
CA TYR A 47 -2.07 -5.88 13.92
C TYR A 47 -1.08 -6.34 12.85
N LEU A 48 -0.61 -5.43 11.99
CA LEU A 48 0.42 -5.73 10.99
C LEU A 48 1.70 -6.28 11.63
N ARG A 49 2.17 -5.67 12.72
CA ARG A 49 3.39 -6.11 13.41
C ARG A 49 3.24 -7.53 13.95
N GLU A 50 2.14 -7.79 14.65
CA GLU A 50 1.93 -9.05 15.37
C GLU A 50 1.56 -10.21 14.44
N ASN A 51 0.74 -9.95 13.42
CA ASN A 51 0.11 -11.00 12.62
C ASN A 51 0.75 -11.19 11.25
N ILE A 52 1.38 -10.15 10.68
CA ILE A 52 2.00 -10.22 9.35
C ILE A 52 3.52 -10.19 9.45
N PHE A 53 4.09 -9.10 9.97
CA PHE A 53 5.54 -8.90 9.92
C PHE A 53 6.28 -9.92 10.78
N LYS A 54 5.81 -10.18 12.01
CA LYS A 54 6.37 -11.23 12.88
C LYS A 54 6.33 -12.60 12.22
N SER A 55 5.19 -12.99 11.65
CA SER A 55 4.98 -14.28 10.99
C SER A 55 5.89 -14.49 9.77
N LEU A 56 6.27 -13.39 9.10
CA LEU A 56 7.14 -13.39 7.93
C LEU A 56 8.62 -13.11 8.25
N ASN A 57 8.98 -13.03 9.54
CA ASN A 57 10.31 -12.65 10.01
C ASN A 57 10.79 -11.30 9.44
N ILE A 58 9.87 -10.35 9.23
CA ILE A 58 10.17 -8.99 8.81
C ILE A 58 10.52 -8.15 10.05
N TYR A 59 11.71 -7.55 10.06
CA TYR A 59 12.20 -6.75 11.16
C TYR A 59 11.46 -5.41 11.26
N PHE A 60 10.95 -5.07 12.45
CA PHE A 60 10.18 -3.83 12.66
C PHE A 60 11.00 -2.55 12.47
N ARG A 61 12.33 -2.62 12.51
CA ARG A 61 13.21 -1.49 12.17
C ARG A 61 13.16 -1.13 10.69
N THR A 62 12.75 -2.07 9.84
CA THR A 62 12.76 -1.92 8.37
C THR A 62 11.35 -1.85 7.78
N VAL A 63 10.31 -1.72 8.62
CA VAL A 63 8.91 -1.60 8.17
C VAL A 63 8.07 -0.77 9.13
N ALA A 64 7.30 0.17 8.60
CA ALA A 64 6.32 0.90 9.39
C ALA A 64 5.25 1.59 8.53
N VAL A 65 4.08 1.81 9.12
CA VAL A 65 2.96 2.53 8.50
C VAL A 65 2.90 4.00 8.94
N ARG A 66 3.56 4.37 10.04
CA ARG A 66 3.65 5.76 10.52
C ARG A 66 5.11 6.20 10.54
N LEU A 67 5.35 7.47 10.21
CA LEU A 67 6.70 8.05 10.32
C LEU A 67 7.22 8.03 11.76
N SER A 68 6.34 8.22 12.74
CA SER A 68 6.64 8.15 14.17
C SER A 68 7.10 6.77 14.65
N ASP A 69 6.94 5.72 13.84
CA ASP A 69 7.37 4.37 14.20
C ASP A 69 8.87 4.14 13.93
N PHE A 70 9.51 5.02 13.14
CA PHE A 70 10.95 4.95 12.87
C PHE A 70 11.72 5.66 13.99
N GLN A 71 12.68 4.96 14.61
CA GLN A 71 13.55 5.51 15.63
C GLN A 71 14.55 6.53 15.06
N ASN A 72 15.03 6.27 13.84
CA ASN A 72 15.93 7.15 13.12
C ASN A 72 15.36 7.44 11.73
N THR A 73 14.79 8.63 11.55
CA THR A 73 14.26 9.06 10.24
C THR A 73 15.36 9.33 9.21
N GLU A 74 16.63 9.42 9.61
CA GLU A 74 17.76 9.58 8.68
C GLU A 74 18.03 8.29 7.89
N GLU A 75 17.55 7.13 8.36
CA GLU A 75 17.61 5.88 7.61
C GLU A 75 16.58 5.81 6.47
N LEU A 76 15.62 6.75 6.43
CA LEU A 76 14.61 6.81 5.39
C LEU A 76 15.19 7.45 4.13
N VAL A 77 14.93 6.79 3.00
CA VAL A 77 15.26 7.35 1.69
C VAL A 77 14.44 8.63 1.48
N LYS A 78 15.16 9.68 1.11
CA LYS A 78 14.61 10.97 0.73
C LYS A 78 13.79 10.83 -0.55
N HIS A 79 12.60 11.42 -0.59
CA HIS A 79 11.77 11.38 -1.78
C HIS A 79 12.11 12.58 -2.67
N TYR A 80 12.02 12.37 -3.97
CA TYR A 80 12.22 13.43 -4.96
C TYR A 80 11.07 13.39 -5.95
N ALA A 81 10.55 14.55 -6.32
CA ALA A 81 9.62 14.67 -7.44
C ALA A 81 10.23 15.56 -8.52
N TYR A 82 9.98 15.18 -9.75
CA TYR A 82 10.38 15.92 -10.93
C TYR A 82 9.15 16.66 -11.46
N ALA A 83 9.19 18.00 -11.47
CA ALA A 83 8.16 18.80 -12.10
C ALA A 83 8.47 18.94 -13.59
N VAL A 84 7.59 18.39 -14.42
CA VAL A 84 7.75 18.44 -15.89
C VAL A 84 7.46 19.85 -16.43
N ASN A 85 6.68 20.66 -15.71
CA ASN A 85 6.38 22.05 -16.06
C ASN A 85 5.99 22.88 -14.83
N GLU A 86 5.81 24.18 -15.03
CA GLU A 86 5.45 25.14 -13.96
C GLU A 86 4.06 24.93 -13.35
N SER A 87 3.11 24.33 -14.08
CA SER A 87 1.75 24.15 -13.54
C SER A 87 1.70 23.12 -12.42
N PHE A 88 2.55 22.09 -12.45
CA PHE A 88 2.71 21.16 -11.32
C PHE A 88 3.24 21.86 -10.07
N ILE A 89 4.19 22.78 -10.22
CA ILE A 89 4.74 23.57 -9.10
C ILE A 89 3.66 24.45 -8.48
N GLN A 90 2.85 25.13 -9.30
CA GLN A 90 1.76 25.96 -8.82
C GLN A 90 0.70 25.12 -8.07
N GLN A 91 0.34 23.96 -8.61
CA GLN A 91 -0.59 23.05 -7.94
C GLN A 91 -0.03 22.56 -6.59
N TRP A 92 1.25 22.16 -6.53
CA TRP A 92 1.86 21.71 -5.28
C TRP A 92 1.99 22.82 -4.24
N ASN A 93 2.35 24.04 -4.66
CA ASN A 93 2.36 25.20 -3.77
C ASN A 93 0.95 25.55 -3.26
N HIS A 94 -0.10 25.28 -4.03
CA HIS A 94 -1.49 25.47 -3.58
C HIS A 94 -1.94 24.36 -2.61
N GLU A 95 -1.72 23.10 -2.96
CA GLU A 95 -2.18 21.95 -2.18
C GLU A 95 -1.35 21.72 -0.92
N ILE A 96 -0.07 22.12 -0.95
CA ILE A 96 0.88 21.88 0.11
C ILE A 96 1.77 23.12 0.30
N PRO A 97 1.23 24.20 0.89
CA PRO A 97 1.88 25.52 0.95
C PRO A 97 3.23 25.51 1.67
N GLN A 98 3.45 24.56 2.57
CA GLN A 98 4.70 24.40 3.30
C GLN A 98 5.90 23.97 2.43
N PHE A 99 5.68 23.55 1.17
CA PHE A 99 6.76 23.08 0.30
C PHE A 99 7.56 24.20 -0.38
N ASN A 100 7.04 25.44 -0.43
CA ASN A 100 7.69 26.64 -1.01
C ASN A 100 8.70 26.32 -2.14
N CYS A 101 8.20 25.67 -3.19
CA CYS A 101 9.03 25.10 -4.25
C CYS A 101 9.48 26.19 -5.23
N ASN A 102 10.79 26.41 -5.33
CA ASN A 102 11.38 27.16 -6.44
C ASN A 102 11.53 26.25 -7.67
N LEU A 103 11.65 26.84 -8.87
CA LEU A 103 11.95 26.16 -10.12
C LEU A 103 13.33 25.47 -10.06
N SER A 104 13.41 24.33 -9.40
CA SER A 104 14.47 23.35 -9.52
C SER A 104 13.88 22.09 -10.14
N THR A 105 14.58 21.53 -11.12
CA THR A 105 14.14 20.32 -11.85
C THR A 105 13.95 19.11 -10.94
N SER A 106 14.52 19.10 -9.73
CA SER A 106 14.25 18.11 -8.70
C SER A 106 13.83 18.80 -7.42
N LEU A 107 12.68 18.41 -6.87
CA LEU A 107 12.17 18.86 -5.59
C LEU A 107 12.37 17.77 -4.56
N HIS A 108 12.89 18.14 -3.39
CA HIS A 108 13.17 17.23 -2.29
C HIS A 108 11.99 17.20 -1.30
N PHE A 109 11.48 16.01 -1.05
CA PHE A 109 10.38 15.72 -0.12
C PHE A 109 10.94 14.87 1.01
N PRO A 110 11.35 15.48 2.14
CA PRO A 110 12.07 14.75 3.18
C PRO A 110 11.26 13.56 3.70
N LEU A 111 9.95 13.73 3.92
CA LEU A 111 9.07 12.68 4.45
C LEU A 111 7.63 12.86 3.95
N PHE A 112 7.40 12.72 2.65
CA PHE A 112 6.04 12.81 2.09
C PHE A 112 5.13 11.73 2.69
N SER A 113 3.93 12.12 3.11
CA SER A 113 2.89 11.24 3.63
C SER A 113 1.53 11.78 3.24
N PHE A 114 0.59 10.88 2.93
CA PHE A 114 -0.82 11.24 2.77
C PHE A 114 -1.52 11.29 4.15
N SER A 115 -2.64 12.02 4.21
CA SER A 115 -3.50 12.06 5.41
C SER A 115 -4.34 10.79 5.60
N GLY A 116 -4.45 9.94 4.56
CA GLY A 116 -5.21 8.69 4.59
C GLY A 116 -4.43 7.54 5.23
N TYR A 117 -4.63 7.28 6.53
CA TYR A 117 -4.05 6.13 7.22
C TYR A 117 -4.94 4.88 7.13
N PRO A 118 -4.46 3.71 6.65
CA PRO A 118 -3.08 3.39 6.26
C PRO A 118 -2.82 3.43 4.74
N ALA A 119 -3.77 3.91 3.93
CA ALA A 119 -3.72 3.84 2.47
C ALA A 119 -2.44 4.50 1.89
N GLY A 120 -1.56 3.69 1.30
CA GLY A 120 -0.34 4.16 0.66
C GLY A 120 0.78 4.62 1.60
N LEU A 121 0.70 4.31 2.91
CA LEU A 121 1.66 4.80 3.91
C LEU A 121 2.71 3.79 4.37
N LEU A 122 2.58 2.52 3.97
CA LEU A 122 3.52 1.47 4.35
C LEU A 122 4.89 1.74 3.72
N ARG A 123 5.91 1.90 4.56
CA ARG A 123 7.31 2.03 4.18
C ARG A 123 8.03 0.76 4.58
N MET A 124 8.82 0.20 3.66
CA MET A 124 9.63 -0.97 3.93
C MET A 124 10.87 -1.05 3.05
N SER A 125 11.89 -1.76 3.52
CA SER A 125 13.05 -2.10 2.69
C SER A 125 12.69 -3.12 1.60
N THR A 126 13.46 -3.14 0.51
CA THR A 126 13.32 -4.14 -0.56
C THR A 126 13.45 -5.57 -0.03
N ILE A 127 14.30 -5.79 0.97
CA ILE A 127 14.44 -7.10 1.63
C ILE A 127 13.13 -7.50 2.31
N SER A 128 12.52 -6.59 3.08
CA SER A 128 11.24 -6.84 3.76
C SER A 128 10.11 -7.10 2.76
N LEU A 129 10.07 -6.32 1.67
CA LEU A 129 9.13 -6.55 0.57
C LEU A 129 9.33 -7.93 -0.07
N SER A 130 10.58 -8.35 -0.29
CA SER A 130 10.88 -9.66 -0.88
C SER A 130 10.40 -10.82 -0.01
N MET A 131 10.46 -10.68 1.33
CA MET A 131 9.92 -11.67 2.26
C MET A 131 8.40 -11.76 2.17
N PHE A 132 7.72 -10.62 2.07
CA PHE A 132 6.27 -10.56 1.84
C PHE A 132 5.86 -11.17 0.50
N LEU A 133 6.56 -10.85 -0.59
CA LEU A 133 6.27 -11.40 -1.92
C LEU A 133 6.55 -12.91 -1.98
N ARG A 134 7.58 -13.40 -1.27
CA ARG A 134 7.88 -14.83 -1.16
C ARG A 134 6.70 -15.63 -0.61
N MET A 135 5.92 -15.06 0.31
CA MET A 135 4.71 -15.70 0.83
C MET A 135 3.68 -15.95 -0.28
N PHE A 136 3.49 -15.01 -1.21
CA PHE A 136 2.59 -15.20 -2.36
C PHE A 136 3.10 -16.24 -3.37
N ILE A 137 4.42 -16.33 -3.55
CA ILE A 137 5.06 -17.34 -4.39
C ILE A 137 4.89 -18.73 -3.77
N ASN A 138 4.96 -18.82 -2.44
CA ASN A 138 4.82 -20.05 -1.67
C ASN A 138 3.35 -20.36 -1.30
N ASN A 139 2.39 -19.94 -2.13
CA ASN A 139 0.95 -20.22 -1.96
C ASN A 139 0.41 -19.89 -0.56
N GLY A 140 0.92 -18.81 0.05
CA GLY A 140 0.44 -18.31 1.34
C GLY A 140 1.33 -18.66 2.52
N TYR A 141 2.22 -19.65 2.40
CA TYR A 141 3.06 -20.05 3.54
C TYR A 141 4.07 -18.94 3.92
N PRO A 142 4.29 -18.66 5.22
CA PRO A 142 3.68 -19.30 6.40
C PRO A 142 2.39 -18.65 6.92
N LEU A 143 1.89 -17.60 6.26
CA LEU A 143 0.89 -16.69 6.84
C LEU A 143 -0.56 -17.06 6.52
N HIS A 144 -0.82 -17.51 5.30
CA HIS A 144 -2.15 -17.72 4.75
C HIS A 144 -2.29 -19.12 4.15
N SER A 145 -3.54 -19.56 4.05
CA SER A 145 -3.88 -20.74 3.25
C SER A 145 -3.75 -20.43 1.76
N SER A 146 -3.54 -21.46 0.95
CA SER A 146 -3.55 -21.34 -0.51
C SER A 146 -4.90 -20.84 -1.04
N GLN A 147 -6.01 -21.19 -0.38
CA GLN A 147 -7.34 -20.70 -0.71
C GLN A 147 -7.44 -19.19 -0.50
N SER A 148 -6.99 -18.68 0.65
CA SER A 148 -7.02 -17.23 0.93
C SER A 148 -6.18 -16.45 -0.10
N ILE A 149 -5.06 -17.01 -0.55
CA ILE A 149 -4.25 -16.41 -1.63
C ILE A 149 -4.97 -16.45 -2.98
N ALA A 150 -5.70 -17.52 -3.29
CA ALA A 150 -6.50 -17.59 -4.51
C ALA A 150 -7.61 -16.53 -4.51
N GLU A 151 -8.27 -16.33 -3.37
CA GLU A 151 -9.29 -15.28 -3.18
C GLU A 151 -8.68 -13.88 -3.35
N MET A 152 -7.51 -13.61 -2.76
CA MET A 152 -6.81 -12.33 -2.93
C MET A 152 -6.41 -12.04 -4.38
N LYS A 153 -6.15 -13.09 -5.18
CA LYS A 153 -5.78 -12.97 -6.60
C LYS A 153 -7.01 -12.93 -7.52
N GLN A 154 -8.19 -13.23 -7.01
CA GLN A 154 -9.40 -13.25 -7.83
C GLN A 154 -9.82 -11.82 -8.20
N VAL A 155 -9.85 -11.53 -9.49
CA VAL A 155 -10.43 -10.29 -10.00
C VAL A 155 -11.95 -10.43 -10.01
N VAL A 156 -12.64 -9.63 -9.21
CA VAL A 156 -14.10 -9.58 -9.18
C VAL A 156 -14.58 -8.38 -10.02
N GLY A 157 -15.31 -8.67 -11.10
CA GLY A 157 -15.78 -7.69 -12.08
C GLY A 157 -15.10 -7.90 -13.43
N GLY A 158 -15.86 -7.91 -14.53
CA GLY A 158 -15.41 -8.21 -15.91
C GLY A 158 -14.40 -7.25 -16.54
N GLY A 159 -13.59 -6.56 -15.74
CA GLY A 159 -12.42 -5.83 -16.21
C GLY A 159 -11.34 -6.83 -16.59
N LEU A 160 -11.01 -6.89 -17.89
CA LEU A 160 -9.95 -7.71 -18.45
C LEU A 160 -8.63 -7.50 -17.68
N ILE A 161 -8.28 -8.47 -16.84
CA ILE A 161 -6.92 -8.96 -16.75
C ILE A 161 -7.02 -10.42 -17.19
N ARG A 162 -6.63 -10.70 -18.44
CA ARG A 162 -6.42 -12.09 -18.88
C ARG A 162 -5.44 -12.71 -17.91
N LEU A 163 -5.92 -13.66 -17.11
CA LEU A 163 -5.07 -14.55 -16.34
C LEU A 163 -4.08 -15.19 -17.32
N TYR A 164 -2.80 -14.84 -17.23
CA TYR A 164 -1.72 -15.68 -17.75
C TYR A 164 -1.68 -16.92 -16.86
N ASN A 165 -2.58 -17.85 -17.14
CA ASN A 165 -2.62 -19.16 -16.52
C ASN A 165 -2.78 -20.22 -17.59
N GLU A 166 -1.82 -20.27 -18.51
CA GLU A 166 -1.45 -21.51 -19.18
C GLU A 166 0.09 -21.60 -19.24
N GLY A 167 0.65 -22.53 -18.46
CA GLY A 167 1.87 -23.24 -18.86
C GLY A 167 3.24 -22.62 -18.54
N ALA A 168 3.50 -22.14 -17.33
CA ALA A 168 4.89 -21.99 -16.86
C ALA A 168 5.25 -23.08 -15.85
N ARG A 169 5.39 -24.32 -16.32
CA ARG A 169 6.24 -25.31 -15.64
C ARG A 169 7.68 -24.82 -15.79
N ILE A 170 8.27 -24.31 -14.72
CA ILE A 170 9.72 -24.11 -14.66
C ILE A 170 10.33 -25.51 -14.59
N ASN A 171 10.77 -26.04 -15.74
CA ASN A 171 11.61 -27.23 -15.76
C ASN A 171 12.96 -26.86 -15.16
N SER A 172 13.20 -27.31 -13.93
CA SER A 172 14.46 -27.17 -13.20
C SER A 172 15.54 -28.16 -13.69
N THR A 173 15.71 -28.28 -15.00
CA THR A 173 16.72 -29.13 -15.61
C THR A 173 17.30 -28.41 -16.81
N ASN A 174 18.38 -27.67 -16.57
CA ASN A 174 19.50 -27.37 -17.49
C ASN A 174 20.16 -26.03 -17.10
N LEU A 175 20.87 -26.04 -15.98
CA LEU A 175 21.99 -25.14 -15.73
C LEU A 175 23.15 -26.01 -15.22
N LEU A 176 23.85 -26.65 -16.16
CA LEU A 176 25.22 -27.08 -15.93
C LEU A 176 26.15 -25.97 -16.45
N PRO A 177 27.23 -25.65 -15.73
CA PRO A 177 28.10 -24.55 -16.09
C PRO A 177 29.00 -24.94 -17.27
N SER A 178 29.20 -23.99 -18.18
CA SER A 178 30.37 -23.94 -19.07
C SER A 178 31.30 -22.85 -18.58
#